data_AF-A0A4Q3UKW4-F1
#
_entry.id   AF-A0A4Q3UKW4-F1
#
_cell.length_a   1.000
_cell.length_b   1.000
_cell.length_c   1.000
_cell.angle_alpha   90.00
_cell.angle_beta   90.00
_cell.angle_gamma   90.00
#
_symmetry.space_group_name_H-M   'P 1'
#
loop_
_entity.id
_entity.type
_entity.pdbx_description
1 polymer ?
#
loop_
_entity_poly.entity_id
_entity_poly.type
_entity_poly.pdbx_seq_one_letter_code
_entity_poly.pdbx_strand_id
1 'polypeptide(L)'
;TVHVPQADADSDVISILLGENFVITLQDNPNDYLEAIRNRIQKKIGQIRNRDHTYLCYAIIDVVIDLYFRDSIIRCGKNRIVG
;
A
#
# COMPACT_ATOMS: atom_id res chain seq x y z
N THR A 1 24.11 2.22 -28.40
CA THR A 1 23.11 1.44 -27.63
C THR A 1 22.82 2.19 -26.35
N VAL A 2 21.61 2.70 -26.20
CA VAL A 2 21.22 3.45 -24.99
C VAL A 2 21.13 2.44 -23.85
N HIS A 3 22.05 2.54 -22.89
CA HIS A 3 21.95 1.81 -21.63
C HIS A 3 20.85 2.48 -20.82
N VAL A 4 19.62 1.99 -20.97
CA VAL A 4 18.53 2.32 -20.06
C VAL A 4 18.96 1.76 -18.71
N PRO A 5 19.17 2.58 -17.67
CA PRO A 5 19.44 2.05 -16.35
C PRO A 5 18.24 1.18 -15.99
N GLN A 6 18.50 -0.11 -15.76
CA GLN A 6 17.51 -1.03 -15.28
C GLN A 6 17.16 -0.51 -13.89
N ALA A 7 16.04 0.20 -13.78
CA ALA A 7 15.58 0.76 -12.51
C ALA A 7 15.65 -0.38 -11.50
N ASP A 8 16.44 -0.18 -10.44
CA ASP A 8 16.65 -1.16 -9.40
C ASP A 8 15.28 -1.67 -8.97
N ALA A 9 14.94 -2.90 -9.34
CA ALA A 9 13.61 -3.50 -9.14
C ALA A 9 13.34 -3.85 -7.67
N ASP A 10 13.96 -3.11 -6.76
CA ASP A 10 13.89 -3.21 -5.30
C ASP A 10 13.07 -2.07 -4.67
N SER A 11 12.52 -1.17 -5.49
CA SER A 11 11.59 -0.14 -5.03
C SER A 11 10.15 -0.60 -5.22
N ASP A 12 9.62 -1.32 -4.23
CA ASP A 12 8.18 -1.50 -4.07
C ASP A 12 7.57 -0.12 -3.77
N VAL A 13 7.07 0.55 -4.82
CA VAL A 13 6.45 1.87 -4.72
C VAL A 13 4.96 1.72 -4.90
N ILE A 14 4.19 2.37 -4.02
CA ILE A 14 2.74 2.46 -4.11
C ILE A 14 2.41 3.93 -4.31
N SER A 15 1.73 4.24 -5.43
CA SER A 15 1.22 5.59 -5.71
C SER A 15 -0.24 5.68 -5.31
N ILE A 16 -0.60 6.78 -4.64
CA ILE A 16 -1.93 6.96 -4.05
C ILE A 16 -2.46 8.34 -4.40
N LEU A 17 -3.68 8.36 -4.94
CA LEU A 17 -4.42 9.58 -5.22
C LEU A 17 -5.69 9.59 -4.36
N LEU A 18 -5.81 10.60 -3.50
CA LEU A 18 -7.03 10.85 -2.73
C LEU A 18 -7.83 11.98 -3.38
N GLY A 19 -9.11 11.74 -3.62
CA GLY A 19 -10.13 12.74 -3.94
C GLY A 19 -11.20 12.81 -2.86
N GLU A 20 -12.18 13.71 -2.98
CA GLU A 20 -13.21 13.94 -1.94
C GLU A 20 -13.93 12.66 -1.52
N ASN A 21 -14.30 11.78 -2.47
CA ASN A 21 -15.04 10.55 -2.18
C ASN A 21 -14.42 9.29 -2.81
N PHE A 22 -13.18 9.36 -3.28
CA PHE A 22 -12.52 8.22 -3.92
C PHE A 22 -11.03 8.18 -3.60
N VAL A 23 -10.48 6.97 -3.60
CA VAL A 23 -9.05 6.76 -3.50
C VAL A 23 -8.62 5.80 -4.60
N ILE A 24 -7.59 6.17 -5.34
CA ILE A 24 -6.99 5.36 -6.39
C ILE A 24 -5.59 4.97 -5.92
N THR A 25 -5.27 3.69 -6.02
CA THR A 25 -3.97 3.15 -5.66
C THR A 25 -3.39 2.39 -6.83
N LEU A 26 -2.16 2.71 -7.20
CA LEU A 26 -1.36 2.03 -8.22
C LEU A 26 -0.22 1.31 -7.51
N GLN A 27 -0.09 0.01 -7.79
CA GLN A 27 0.90 -0.88 -7.18
C GLN A 27 1.69 -1.55 -8.30
N ASP A 28 3.02 -1.50 -8.24
CA ASP A 28 3.90 -2.20 -9.19
C ASP A 28 4.08 -3.69 -8.84
N ASN A 29 3.72 -4.09 -7.61
CA ASN A 29 3.87 -5.45 -7.10
C ASN A 29 2.50 -6.19 -7.10
N PRO A 30 2.45 -7.50 -7.40
CA PRO A 30 1.24 -8.31 -7.30
C PRO A 30 0.63 -8.47 -5.89
N ASN A 31 1.31 -8.01 -4.83
CA ASN A 31 0.75 -8.05 -3.48
C ASN A 31 -0.40 -7.04 -3.30
N ASP A 32 -1.62 -7.55 -3.12
CA ASP A 32 -2.81 -6.72 -2.87
C ASP A 32 -2.89 -6.28 -1.40
N TYR A 33 -2.11 -5.26 -1.05
CA TYR A 33 -2.06 -4.74 0.32
C TYR A 33 -3.37 -4.14 0.83
N LEU A 34 -4.32 -3.85 -0.07
CA LEU A 34 -5.62 -3.26 0.25
C LEU A 34 -6.72 -4.31 0.37
N GLU A 35 -6.42 -5.59 0.16
CA GLU A 35 -7.37 -6.70 0.26
C GLU A 35 -8.08 -6.68 1.62
N ALA A 36 -7.37 -6.35 2.70
CA ALA A 36 -7.95 -6.24 4.04
C ALA A 36 -9.05 -5.17 4.12
N ILE A 37 -8.86 -4.00 3.48
CA ILE A 37 -9.88 -2.95 3.41
C ILE A 37 -11.04 -3.41 2.54
N ARG A 38 -10.75 -4.01 1.38
CA ARG A 38 -11.76 -4.50 0.42
C ARG A 38 -12.65 -5.57 1.06
N ASN A 39 -12.05 -6.51 1.79
CA ASN A 39 -12.74 -7.54 2.57
C ASN A 39 -13.60 -6.94 3.69
N ARG A 40 -13.12 -5.91 4.41
CA ARG A 40 -13.93 -5.23 5.44
C ARG A 40 -15.16 -4.54 4.84
N ILE A 41 -15.01 -3.89 3.67
CA ILE A 41 -16.13 -3.26 2.94
C ILE A 41 -17.14 -4.32 2.46
N GLN A 42 -16.67 -5.41 1.86
CA GLN A 42 -17.53 -6.47 1.32
C GLN A 42 -18.28 -7.23 2.42
N LYS A 43 -17.58 -7.61 3.49
CA LYS A 43 -18.16 -8.37 4.62
C LYS A 43 -18.94 -7.50 5.60
N LYS A 44 -19.04 -6.18 5.35
CA LYS A 44 -19.67 -5.20 6.25
C LYS A 44 -19.12 -5.26 7.69
N ILE A 45 -17.82 -5.48 7.82
CA ILE A 45 -17.16 -5.61 9.12
C ILE A 45 -16.80 -4.22 9.64
N GLY A 46 -17.28 -3.89 10.84
CA GLY A 46 -17.01 -2.62 11.50
C GLY A 46 -17.84 -1.44 10.96
N GLN A 47 -17.35 -0.22 11.17
CA GLN A 47 -18.09 1.01 10.86
C GLN A 47 -17.74 1.62 9.49
N ILE A 48 -16.94 0.93 8.66
CA ILE A 48 -16.43 1.46 7.38
C ILE A 48 -17.56 1.87 6.41
N ARG A 49 -18.68 1.15 6.38
CA ARG A 49 -19.83 1.51 5.52
C ARG A 49 -20.82 2.50 6.13
N ASN A 50 -20.76 2.70 7.45
CA ASN A 50 -21.71 3.55 8.19
C ASN A 50 -21.11 4.92 8.53
N ARG A 51 -19.84 5.15 8.19
CA ARG A 51 -19.10 6.39 8.43
C ARG A 51 -18.91 7.14 7.13
N ASP A 52 -18.69 8.43 7.27
CA ASP A 52 -18.45 9.33 6.14
C ASP A 52 -17.12 9.01 5.41
N HIS A 53 -16.95 9.57 4.21
CA HIS A 53 -15.76 9.40 3.35
C HIS A 53 -14.43 9.59 4.10
N THR A 54 -14.39 10.50 5.08
CA THR A 54 -13.24 10.76 5.95
C THR A 54 -12.73 9.51 6.68
N TYR A 55 -13.62 8.61 7.08
CA TYR A 55 -13.23 7.38 7.77
C TYR A 55 -12.61 6.35 6.82
N LEU A 56 -13.06 6.32 5.57
CA LEU A 56 -12.42 5.51 4.53
C LEU A 56 -11.01 6.03 4.23
N CYS A 57 -10.85 7.36 4.11
CA CYS A 57 -9.54 7.99 3.95
C CYS A 57 -8.60 7.64 5.11
N TYR A 58 -9.10 7.74 6.36
CA TYR A 58 -8.32 7.35 7.54
C TYR A 58 -7.86 5.88 7.48
N ALA A 59 -8.78 4.96 7.16
CA ALA A 59 -8.46 3.54 7.07
C ALA A 59 -7.44 3.21 5.97
N ILE A 60 -7.46 3.97 4.87
CA ILE A 60 -6.48 3.80 3.79
C ILE A 60 -5.12 4.35 4.24
N ILE A 61 -5.07 5.53 4.85
CA ILE A 61 -3.82 6.10 5.39
C ILE A 61 -3.16 5.15 6.40
N ASP A 62 -3.94 4.54 7.28
CA ASP A 62 -3.48 3.55 8.27
C ASP A 62 -2.74 2.37 7.60
N VAL A 63 -3.36 1.79 6.56
CA VAL A 63 -2.73 0.71 5.78
C VAL A 63 -1.48 1.18 5.07
N VAL A 64 -1.47 2.39 4.53
CA VAL A 64 -0.29 2.93 3.83
C VAL A 64 0.89 3.11 4.78
N ILE A 65 0.64 3.66 5.96
CA ILE A 65 1.66 3.80 7.01
C ILE A 65 2.20 2.42 7.38
N ASP A 66 1.32 1.44 7.63
CA ASP A 66 1.72 0.06 7.94
C ASP A 66 2.62 -0.57 6.86
N LEU A 67 2.38 -0.25 5.58
CA LEU A 67 3.18 -0.76 4.47
C LEU A 67 4.59 -0.15 4.47
N TYR A 68 4.70 1.17 4.59
CA TYR A 68 6.01 1.83 4.69
C TYR A 68 6.83 1.31 5.89
N PHE A 69 6.19 1.09 7.04
CA PHE A 69 6.87 0.56 8.21
C PHE A 69 7.25 -0.91 8.04
N ARG A 70 6.36 -1.75 7.51
CA ARG A 70 6.62 -3.18 7.28
C ARG A 70 7.82 -3.40 6.36
N ASP A 71 7.88 -2.68 5.24
CA ASP A 71 8.96 -2.84 4.28
C ASP A 71 10.30 -2.34 4.85
N SER A 72 10.30 -1.26 5.64
CA SER A 72 11.53 -0.78 6.29
C SER A 72 12.12 -1.79 7.28
N ILE A 73 11.27 -2.51 8.03
CA ILE A 73 11.70 -3.51 9.01
C ILE A 73 12.19 -4.78 8.32
N ILE A 74 11.46 -5.25 7.29
CA ILE A 74 11.83 -6.48 6.56
C ILE A 74 13.12 -6.27 5.77
N ARG A 75 13.34 -5.10 5.16
CA ARG A 75 14.57 -4.83 4.37
C ARG A 75 15.82 -4.79 5.25
N CYS A 76 15.70 -4.41 6.52
CA CYS A 76 16.79 -4.47 7.50
C CYS A 76 17.31 -5.91 7.72
N GLY A 77 16.46 -6.94 7.54
CA GLY A 77 16.86 -8.35 7.67
C GLY A 77 17.49 -8.95 6.41
N LYS A 78 17.21 -8.40 5.22
CA LYS A 78 17.53 -9.03 3.93
C LYS A 78 18.95 -8.69 3.41
N ASN A 79 19.52 -7.58 3.89
CA ASN A 79 20.90 -7.16 3.57
C ASN A 79 22.00 -7.90 4.38
N ARG A 80 21.67 -8.94 5.16
CA ARG A 80 22.66 -9.70 5.96
C ARG A 80 22.99 -11.11 5.44
N ILE A 81 22.52 -11.47 4.25
CA ILE A 81 22.76 -12.79 3.63
C ILE A 81 23.38 -12.74 2.22
N VAL A 82 23.69 -11.54 1.72
CA VAL A 82 24.43 -11.33 0.48
C VAL A 82 25.62 -10.41 0.74
N GLY A 83 26.58 -10.93 1.51
CA GLY A 83 27.89 -10.32 1.73
C GLY A 83 28.95 -11.41 1.65
#